data_AF-A0A7J6VTC5-F1
#
_entry.id   AF-A0A7J6VTC5-F1
#
_cell.length_a   1.000
_cell.length_b   1.000
_cell.length_c   1.000
_cell.angle_alpha   90.00
_cell.angle_beta   90.00
_cell.angle_gamma   90.00
#
_symmetry.space_group_name_H-M   'P 1'
#
loop_
_entity.id
_entity.type
_entity.pdbx_description
1 polymer ?
#
loop_
_entity_poly.entity_id
_entity_poly.type
_entity_poly.pdbx_seq_one_letter_code
_entity_poly.pdbx_strand_id
1 'polypeptide(L)'
;MVDDRLQFTKEPYIEDVGPRKIKSVNFAMFSGDEIRKVAECQVWSSGLYNVNQKPIENGLLDSRLGPANKSGTCTTCHGDYPSCPGHFGYLNLVLPVYNVGYFSSIINILKSICKSCARILLPEKDRRDFLRKMRSSKMEVLQKNGLAKQVIKKCKLTCCRCGYINGLTFIS
;
A
#
# COMPACT_ATOMS: atom_id res chain seq x y z
N MET A 1 35.49 18.09 38.90
CA MET A 1 35.79 19.11 37.89
C MET A 1 36.00 18.36 36.59
N VAL A 2 34.98 18.34 35.75
CA VAL A 2 35.03 17.69 34.42
C VAL A 2 35.84 18.62 33.53
N ASP A 3 36.91 18.09 32.95
CA ASP A 3 37.84 18.82 32.08
C ASP A 3 37.08 19.16 30.77
N ASP A 4 36.56 20.39 30.68
CA ASP A 4 35.88 20.96 29.49
C ASP A 4 36.89 21.26 28.36
N ARG A 5 37.72 20.28 28.01
CA ARG A 5 38.58 20.36 26.82
C ARG A 5 37.75 20.00 25.59
N LEU A 6 37.41 21.00 24.80
CA LEU A 6 36.88 20.84 23.45
C LEU A 6 37.80 19.89 22.64
N GLN A 7 37.34 18.67 22.44
CA GLN A 7 38.04 17.64 21.68
C GLN A 7 37.65 17.78 20.21
N PHE A 8 38.54 18.33 19.39
CA PHE A 8 38.33 18.46 17.95
C PHE A 8 38.59 17.11 17.26
N THR A 9 37.54 16.35 16.97
CA THR A 9 37.62 15.19 16.08
C THR A 9 37.49 15.65 14.63
N LYS A 10 38.23 15.02 13.70
CA LYS A 10 38.08 15.24 12.24
C LYS A 10 36.78 14.62 11.70
N GLU A 11 36.15 13.76 12.49
CA GLU A 11 34.92 13.07 12.15
C GLU A 11 33.71 13.99 12.41
N PRO A 12 32.71 14.01 11.51
CA PRO A 12 31.52 14.83 11.69
C PRO A 12 30.79 14.45 12.98
N TYR A 13 30.38 15.45 13.76
CA TYR A 13 29.52 15.24 14.91
C TYR A 13 28.18 14.63 14.46
N ILE A 14 27.91 13.41 14.90
CA ILE A 14 26.63 12.73 14.70
C ILE A 14 25.83 12.92 15.98
N GLU A 15 24.70 13.63 15.89
CA GLU A 15 23.81 13.84 17.03
C GLU A 15 23.24 12.50 17.50
N ASP A 16 23.46 12.15 18.77
CA ASP A 16 22.84 10.98 19.38
C ASP A 16 21.36 11.26 19.64
N VAL A 17 20.52 10.84 18.70
CA VAL A 17 19.06 11.05 18.74
C VAL A 17 18.32 10.16 19.75
N GLY A 18 19.04 9.31 20.51
CA GLY A 18 18.47 8.45 21.55
C GLY A 18 17.42 7.44 21.05
N PRO A 19 16.82 6.64 21.97
CA PRO A 19 15.81 5.65 21.59
C PRO A 19 14.48 6.31 21.21
N ARG A 20 13.94 5.95 20.04
CA ARG A 20 12.63 6.41 19.56
C ARG A 20 11.52 5.43 19.93
N LYS A 21 10.33 5.94 20.24
CA LYS A 21 9.13 5.15 20.51
C LYS A 21 8.11 5.32 19.38
N ILE A 22 7.53 4.21 18.92
CA ILE A 22 6.45 4.22 17.92
C ILE A 22 5.21 4.89 18.53
N LYS A 23 4.75 5.98 17.93
CA LYS A 23 3.57 6.73 18.38
C LYS A 23 2.27 6.14 17.84
N SER A 24 2.24 5.77 16.57
CA SER A 24 1.06 5.27 15.86
C SER A 24 1.46 4.57 14.57
N VAL A 25 0.58 3.69 14.08
CA VAL A 25 0.73 3.03 12.77
C VAL A 25 -0.43 3.46 11.89
N ASN A 26 -0.13 3.90 10.67
CA ASN A 26 -1.12 4.28 9.67
C ASN A 26 -1.19 3.20 8.61
N PHE A 27 -2.37 2.63 8.41
CA PHE A 27 -2.58 1.63 7.37
C PHE A 27 -3.02 2.31 6.07
N ALA A 28 -2.30 2.03 5.00
CA ALA A 28 -2.60 2.47 3.64
C ALA A 28 -2.28 1.35 2.66
N MET A 29 -2.79 1.47 1.44
CA MET A 29 -2.39 0.59 0.35
C MET A 29 -1.19 1.19 -0.38
N PHE A 30 -0.25 0.35 -0.78
CA PHE A 30 0.83 0.76 -1.67
C PHE A 30 0.30 1.00 -3.08
N SER A 31 0.73 2.10 -3.67
CA SER A 31 0.65 2.35 -5.11
C SER A 31 1.67 1.50 -5.87
N GLY A 32 1.45 1.30 -7.17
CA GLY A 32 2.38 0.53 -8.01
C GLY A 32 3.81 1.08 -7.99
N ASP A 33 3.97 2.41 -7.88
CA ASP A 33 5.28 3.05 -7.82
C ASP A 33 5.94 2.91 -6.45
N GLU A 34 5.17 2.90 -5.35
CA GLU A 34 5.71 2.62 -4.02
C GLU A 34 6.20 1.16 -3.91
N ILE A 35 5.45 0.21 -4.49
CA ILE A 35 5.89 -1.20 -4.54
C ILE A 35 7.22 -1.31 -5.28
N ARG A 36 7.36 -0.63 -6.43
CA ARG A 36 8.62 -0.63 -7.19
C ARG A 36 9.77 0.03 -6.45
N LYS A 37 9.52 1.10 -5.69
CA LYS A 37 10.55 1.80 -4.91
C LYS A 37 11.05 0.99 -3.71
N VAL A 38 10.19 0.19 -3.10
CA VAL A 38 10.54 -0.66 -1.95
C VAL A 38 11.18 -1.98 -2.39
N ALA A 39 10.92 -2.42 -3.63
CA ALA A 39 11.41 -3.68 -4.13
C ALA A 39 12.83 -3.57 -4.72
N GLU A 40 13.68 -4.56 -4.41
CA GLU A 40 15.07 -4.63 -4.88
C GLU A 40 15.19 -5.28 -6.27
N CYS A 41 14.24 -6.15 -6.63
CA CYS A 41 14.26 -6.79 -7.94
C CYS A 41 12.86 -7.11 -8.49
N GLN A 42 12.79 -7.18 -9.81
CA GLN A 42 11.63 -7.72 -10.51
C GLN A 42 11.76 -9.25 -10.62
N VAL A 43 10.74 -9.97 -10.15
CA VAL A 43 10.64 -11.42 -10.33
C VAL A 43 9.83 -11.70 -11.58
N TRP A 44 10.34 -12.56 -12.46
CA TRP A 44 9.63 -13.01 -13.67
C TRP A 44 9.97 -14.46 -14.07
N SER A 45 11.11 -14.99 -13.62
CA SER A 45 11.49 -16.37 -13.89
C SER A 45 10.78 -17.32 -12.92
N SER A 46 10.19 -18.40 -13.46
CA SER A 46 9.55 -19.45 -12.65
C SER A 46 10.55 -20.46 -12.08
N GLY A 47 11.79 -20.45 -12.55
CA GLY A 47 12.83 -21.38 -12.08
C GLY A 47 13.32 -21.03 -10.68
N LEU A 48 13.56 -22.06 -9.86
CA LEU A 48 14.10 -21.91 -8.50
C LEU A 48 15.63 -21.98 -8.48
N TYR A 49 16.18 -23.07 -9.01
CA TYR A 49 17.62 -23.36 -9.03
C TYR A 49 18.11 -23.64 -10.44
N ASN A 50 19.34 -23.21 -10.73
CA ASN A 50 20.04 -23.57 -11.95
C ASN A 50 20.69 -24.96 -11.84
N VAL A 51 21.33 -25.41 -12.91
CA VAL A 51 22.04 -26.71 -12.98
C VAL A 51 23.11 -26.85 -11.89
N ASN A 52 23.67 -25.73 -11.42
CA ASN A 52 24.69 -25.69 -10.38
C ASN A 52 24.09 -25.60 -8.97
N GLN A 53 22.80 -25.86 -8.80
CA GLN A 53 22.04 -25.75 -7.54
C GLN A 53 22.11 -24.36 -6.89
N LYS A 54 22.37 -23.30 -7.67
CA LYS A 54 22.30 -21.91 -7.21
C LYS A 54 20.95 -21.30 -7.57
N PRO A 55 20.41 -20.39 -6.75
CA PRO A 55 19.18 -19.70 -7.09
C PRO A 55 19.28 -18.96 -8.43
N ILE A 56 18.19 -18.95 -9.19
CA ILE A 56 18.13 -18.27 -10.49
C ILE A 56 17.91 -16.77 -10.28
N GLU A 57 18.62 -15.94 -11.05
CA GLU A 57 18.42 -14.49 -11.08
C GLU A 57 17.01 -14.14 -11.59
N ASN A 58 16.39 -13.16 -10.95
CA ASN A 58 14.99 -12.75 -11.19
C ASN A 58 13.97 -13.88 -10.98
N GLY A 59 14.36 -14.93 -10.25
CA GLY A 59 13.48 -15.99 -9.78
C GLY A 59 12.96 -15.73 -8.36
N LEU A 60 12.17 -16.65 -7.82
CA LEU A 60 11.57 -16.51 -6.49
C LEU A 60 12.60 -16.56 -5.34
N LEU A 61 13.75 -17.20 -5.57
CA LEU A 61 14.82 -17.36 -4.57
C LEU A 61 16.03 -16.48 -4.87
N ASP A 62 15.85 -15.40 -5.64
CA ASP A 62 16.92 -14.47 -5.98
C ASP A 62 17.64 -13.97 -4.71
N SER A 63 18.97 -14.06 -4.72
CA SER A 63 19.84 -13.64 -3.62
C SER A 63 19.64 -12.19 -3.15
N ARG A 64 19.10 -11.31 -4.02
CA ARG A 64 18.76 -9.92 -3.69
C ARG A 64 17.58 -9.81 -2.73
N LEU A 65 16.69 -10.80 -2.73
CA LEU A 65 15.54 -10.88 -1.81
C LEU A 65 15.94 -11.39 -0.43
N GLY A 66 17.08 -12.05 -0.33
CA GLY A 66 17.62 -12.61 0.90
C GLY A 66 18.29 -13.97 0.66
N PRO A 67 18.93 -14.52 1.70
CA PRO A 67 19.57 -15.82 1.61
C PRO A 67 18.54 -16.94 1.69
N ALA A 68 18.47 -17.80 0.66
CA ALA A 68 17.55 -18.95 0.65
C ALA A 68 17.89 -20.01 1.70
N ASN A 69 19.18 -20.16 2.02
CA ASN A 69 19.71 -21.18 2.94
C ASN A 69 20.66 -20.53 3.96
N LYS A 70 20.96 -21.26 5.05
CA LYS A 70 21.91 -20.82 6.10
C LYS A 70 23.32 -20.49 5.59
N SER A 71 23.74 -21.11 4.49
CA SER A 71 25.03 -20.88 3.83
C SER A 71 25.01 -19.78 2.78
N GLY A 72 23.84 -19.22 2.46
CA GLY A 72 23.70 -18.14 1.50
C GLY A 72 23.89 -16.78 2.16
N THR A 73 24.38 -15.83 1.38
CA THR A 73 24.50 -14.42 1.76
C THR A 73 23.59 -13.56 0.89
N CYS A 74 22.99 -12.53 1.47
CA CYS A 74 22.19 -11.58 0.70
C CYS A 74 23.09 -10.71 -0.17
N THR A 75 22.72 -10.47 -1.43
CA THR A 75 23.48 -9.55 -2.31
C THR A 75 23.13 -8.08 -2.08
N THR A 76 22.01 -7.79 -1.41
CA THR A 76 21.54 -6.41 -1.12
C THR A 76 22.13 -5.86 0.18
N CYS A 77 21.92 -6.56 1.31
CA CYS A 77 22.43 -6.12 2.62
C CYS A 77 23.74 -6.80 3.05
N HIS A 78 24.23 -7.78 2.29
CA HIS A 78 25.42 -8.59 2.64
C HIS A 78 25.33 -9.34 3.98
N GLY A 79 24.13 -9.43 4.56
CA GLY A 79 23.86 -10.20 5.76
C GLY A 79 23.73 -11.70 5.50
N ASP A 80 24.18 -12.50 6.46
CA ASP A 80 23.91 -13.93 6.60
C ASP A 80 22.44 -14.17 6.97
N TYR A 81 22.00 -15.44 6.89
CA TYR A 81 20.64 -15.88 7.21
C TYR A 81 20.00 -15.30 8.49
N PRO A 82 20.67 -15.27 9.67
CA PRO A 82 20.06 -14.71 10.88
C PRO A 82 20.08 -13.17 10.94
N SER A 83 20.90 -12.52 10.12
CA SER A 83 21.11 -11.07 10.16
C SER A 83 20.33 -10.30 9.09
N CYS A 84 19.94 -10.99 8.00
CA CYS A 84 19.19 -10.39 6.92
C CYS A 84 17.72 -10.18 7.33
N PRO A 85 17.18 -8.95 7.24
CA PRO A 85 15.77 -8.68 7.53
C PRO A 85 14.81 -9.19 6.44
N GLY A 86 15.34 -9.53 5.26
CA GLY A 86 14.57 -9.85 4.07
C GLY A 86 14.25 -8.60 3.24
N HIS A 87 14.23 -8.77 1.93
CA HIS A 87 13.98 -7.69 0.98
C HIS A 87 12.80 -8.02 0.07
N PHE A 88 12.04 -6.99 -0.31
CA PHE A 88 10.88 -7.18 -1.19
C PHE A 88 11.31 -7.28 -2.65
N GLY A 89 10.57 -8.10 -3.39
CA GLY A 89 10.55 -8.09 -4.85
C GLY A 89 9.18 -7.67 -5.35
N TYR A 90 9.08 -7.38 -6.64
CA TYR A 90 7.78 -7.15 -7.27
C TYR A 90 7.60 -8.04 -8.50
N LEU A 91 6.34 -8.42 -8.73
CA LEU A 91 5.92 -9.11 -9.94
C LEU A 91 5.09 -8.14 -10.79
N ASN A 92 5.51 -7.93 -12.03
CA ASN A 92 4.74 -7.12 -12.96
C ASN A 92 3.68 -7.99 -13.64
N LEU A 93 2.41 -7.70 -13.38
CA LEU A 93 1.30 -8.40 -14.02
C LEU A 93 1.03 -7.78 -15.39
N VAL A 94 0.81 -8.62 -16.40
CA VAL A 94 0.50 -8.16 -17.77
C VAL A 94 -0.84 -7.43 -17.82
N LEU A 95 -1.80 -7.86 -16.99
CA LEU A 95 -3.13 -7.27 -16.88
C LEU A 95 -3.48 -7.00 -15.41
N PRO A 96 -4.27 -5.94 -15.12
CA PRO A 96 -4.72 -5.66 -13.76
C PRO A 96 -5.65 -6.76 -13.27
N VAL A 97 -5.45 -7.19 -12.02
CA VAL A 97 -6.27 -8.21 -11.35
C VAL A 97 -6.95 -7.58 -10.15
N TYR A 98 -8.22 -7.93 -9.93
CA TYR A 98 -8.94 -7.50 -8.74
C TYR A 98 -8.39 -8.17 -7.49
N ASN A 99 -8.06 -7.38 -6.49
CA ASN A 99 -7.70 -7.91 -5.18
C ASN A 99 -8.97 -8.37 -4.45
N VAL A 100 -9.04 -9.68 -4.16
CA VAL A 100 -10.19 -10.34 -3.52
C VAL A 100 -10.56 -9.69 -2.18
N GLY A 101 -9.59 -9.21 -1.41
CA GLY A 101 -9.82 -8.54 -0.13
C GLY A 101 -10.56 -7.20 -0.26
N TYR A 102 -10.46 -6.54 -1.42
CA TYR A 102 -11.12 -5.26 -1.69
C TYR A 102 -12.32 -5.38 -2.62
N PHE A 103 -12.64 -6.58 -3.10
CA PHE A 103 -13.67 -6.81 -4.10
C PHE A 103 -15.03 -6.21 -3.67
N SER A 104 -15.47 -6.47 -2.44
CA SER A 104 -16.70 -5.89 -1.87
C SER A 104 -16.69 -4.36 -1.82
N SER A 105 -15.54 -3.77 -1.47
CA SER A 105 -15.37 -2.31 -1.43
C SER A 105 -15.39 -1.69 -2.83
N ILE A 106 -14.76 -2.34 -3.80
CA ILE A 106 -14.76 -1.93 -5.22
C ILE A 106 -16.19 -1.92 -5.75
N ILE A 107 -16.97 -2.98 -5.50
CA ILE A 107 -18.39 -3.04 -5.90
C ILE A 107 -19.18 -1.88 -5.29
N ASN A 108 -18.98 -1.58 -4.01
CA ASN A 108 -19.68 -0.48 -3.33
C ASN A 108 -19.34 0.89 -3.93
N ILE A 109 -18.08 1.10 -4.34
CA ILE A 109 -17.65 2.31 -5.04
C ILE A 109 -18.32 2.38 -6.42
N LEU A 110 -18.24 1.30 -7.21
CA LEU A 110 -18.83 1.24 -8.55
C LEU A 110 -20.35 1.48 -8.53
N LYS A 111 -21.06 0.98 -7.51
CA LYS A 111 -22.49 1.23 -7.31
C LYS A 111 -22.80 2.70 -7.01
N SER A 112 -21.88 3.42 -6.37
CA SER A 112 -22.10 4.80 -5.93
C SER A 112 -21.59 5.89 -6.87
N ILE A 113 -20.83 5.53 -7.91
CA ILE A 113 -20.32 6.47 -8.92
C ILE A 113 -21.01 6.32 -10.27
N CYS A 114 -20.99 7.39 -11.05
CA CYS A 114 -21.42 7.40 -12.43
C CYS A 114 -20.37 6.74 -13.33
N LYS A 115 -20.81 5.84 -14.22
CA LYS A 115 -19.90 5.06 -15.09
C LYS A 115 -19.39 5.86 -16.28
N SER A 116 -20.00 7.01 -16.57
CA SER A 116 -19.59 7.93 -17.64
C SER A 116 -18.69 9.06 -17.12
N CYS A 117 -19.05 9.73 -16.02
CA CYS A 117 -18.30 10.90 -15.53
C CYS A 117 -17.56 10.70 -14.20
N ALA A 118 -17.55 9.46 -13.66
CA ALA A 118 -16.92 9.08 -12.38
C ALA A 118 -17.37 9.88 -11.14
N ARG A 119 -18.42 10.71 -11.26
CA ARG A 119 -18.96 11.50 -10.13
C ARG A 119 -19.89 10.65 -9.29
N ILE A 120 -19.87 10.89 -7.97
CA ILE A 120 -20.82 10.27 -7.04
C ILE A 120 -22.27 10.56 -7.43
N LEU A 121 -23.13 9.53 -7.36
CA LEU A 121 -24.55 9.57 -7.74
C LEU A 121 -25.43 10.18 -6.65
N LEU A 122 -24.96 11.27 -6.06
CA LEU A 122 -25.67 12.03 -5.03
C LEU A 122 -26.02 13.44 -5.54
N PRO A 123 -27.21 13.95 -5.21
CA PRO A 123 -27.52 15.37 -5.36
C PRO A 123 -26.53 16.23 -4.59
N GLU A 124 -26.30 17.45 -5.06
CA GLU A 124 -25.29 18.33 -4.47
C GLU A 124 -25.56 18.69 -3.01
N LYS A 125 -26.83 18.88 -2.64
CA LYS A 125 -27.27 19.15 -1.26
C LYS A 125 -26.85 18.00 -0.33
N ASP A 126 -27.27 16.78 -0.63
CA ASP A 126 -26.91 15.58 0.13
C ASP A 126 -25.39 15.40 0.20
N ARG A 127 -24.68 15.57 -0.94
CA ARG A 127 -23.21 15.44 -1.00
C ARG A 127 -22.54 16.38 0.01
N ARG A 128 -22.93 17.65 0.06
CA ARG A 128 -22.36 18.64 1.00
C ARG A 128 -22.63 18.26 2.46
N ASP A 129 -23.84 17.78 2.76
CA ASP A 129 -24.20 17.37 4.11
C ASP A 129 -23.44 16.13 4.58
N PHE A 130 -23.29 15.11 3.73
CA PHE A 130 -22.49 13.92 4.06
C PHE A 130 -21.01 14.24 4.21
N LEU A 131 -20.45 15.10 3.35
CA LEU A 131 -19.06 15.54 3.46
C LEU A 131 -18.81 16.29 4.77
N ARG A 132 -19.73 17.17 5.19
CA ARG A 132 -19.64 17.88 6.48
C ARG A 132 -19.60 16.88 7.64
N LYS A 133 -20.45 15.86 7.62
CA LYS A 133 -20.47 14.81 8.65
C LYS A 133 -19.17 13.99 8.67
N MET A 134 -18.70 13.51 7.51
CA MET A 134 -17.48 12.69 7.41
C MET A 134 -16.21 13.41 7.88
N ARG A 135 -16.13 14.73 7.72
CA ARG A 135 -14.99 15.55 8.15
C ARG A 135 -14.99 15.90 9.64
N SER A 136 -16.06 15.58 10.36
CA SER A 136 -16.12 15.83 11.80
C SER A 136 -15.09 14.98 12.55
N SER A 137 -14.24 15.62 13.36
CA SER A 137 -13.24 14.94 14.19
C SER A 137 -13.85 14.09 15.31
N LYS A 138 -15.13 14.25 15.61
CA LYS A 138 -15.84 13.54 16.68
C LYS A 138 -16.33 12.15 16.27
N MET A 139 -16.22 11.78 14.99
CA MET A 139 -16.79 10.53 14.48
C MET A 139 -15.80 9.36 14.60
N GLU A 140 -16.26 8.29 15.24
CA GLU A 140 -15.56 7.01 15.31
C GLU A 140 -15.60 6.25 13.97
N VAL A 141 -14.70 5.29 13.80
CA VAL A 141 -14.57 4.48 12.57
C VAL A 141 -15.87 3.75 12.24
N LEU A 142 -16.54 3.14 13.23
CA LEU A 142 -17.79 2.43 13.02
C LEU A 142 -18.91 3.35 12.50
N GLN A 143 -18.98 4.57 13.05
CA GLN A 143 -19.96 5.58 12.62
C GLN A 143 -19.67 6.06 11.19
N LYS A 144 -18.40 6.23 10.82
CA LYS A 144 -18.00 6.56 9.44
C LYS A 144 -18.40 5.44 8.46
N ASN A 145 -18.20 4.18 8.84
CA ASN A 145 -18.63 3.03 8.04
C ASN A 145 -20.16 2.98 7.90
N GLY A 146 -20.91 3.27 8.97
CA GLY A 146 -22.37 3.40 8.91
C GLY A 146 -22.82 4.52 7.96
N LEU A 147 -22.15 5.67 8.00
CA LEU A 147 -22.45 6.80 7.13
C LEU A 147 -22.14 6.49 5.66
N ALA A 148 -21.04 5.80 5.37
CA ALA A 148 -20.71 5.35 4.02
C ALA A 148 -21.80 4.42 3.44
N LYS A 149 -22.35 3.49 4.24
CA LYS A 149 -23.48 2.65 3.83
C LYS A 149 -24.73 3.48 3.52
N GLN A 150 -25.03 4.51 4.31
CA GLN A 150 -26.14 5.43 4.04
C GLN A 150 -25.97 6.21 2.73
N VAL A 151 -24.74 6.65 2.43
CA VAL A 151 -24.41 7.30 1.16
C VAL A 151 -24.71 6.38 -0.01
N ILE A 152 -24.27 5.12 0.04
CA ILE A 152 -24.52 4.14 -1.02
C ILE A 152 -26.04 3.93 -1.21
N LYS A 153 -26.81 3.81 -0.12
CA LYS A 153 -28.28 3.63 -0.19
C LYS A 153 -29.00 4.82 -0.84
N LYS A 154 -28.47 6.05 -0.68
CA LYS A 154 -29.05 7.27 -1.27
C LYS A 154 -28.62 7.52 -2.73
N CYS A 155 -27.72 6.71 -3.28
CA CYS A 155 -27.27 6.88 -4.66
C CYS A 155 -28.42 6.63 -5.65
N LYS A 156 -28.58 7.54 -6.62
CA LYS A 156 -29.63 7.44 -7.65
C LYS A 156 -29.11 6.73 -8.90
N LEU A 157 -30.00 6.12 -9.66
CA LEU A 157 -29.66 5.48 -10.94
C LEU A 157 -29.18 6.52 -11.97
N THR A 158 -29.83 7.67 -12.04
CA THR A 158 -29.52 8.72 -13.01
C THR A 158 -28.51 9.72 -12.44
N CYS A 159 -27.46 10.02 -13.21
CA CYS A 159 -26.45 10.97 -12.79
C CYS A 159 -26.99 12.40 -12.82
N CYS A 160 -26.90 13.11 -11.68
CA CYS A 160 -27.33 14.52 -11.57
C CYS A 160 -26.46 15.50 -12.37
N ARG A 161 -25.31 15.08 -12.91
CA ARG A 161 -24.39 15.95 -13.68
C ARG A 161 -24.54 15.75 -15.19
N CYS A 162 -24.44 14.52 -15.67
CA CYS A 162 -24.42 14.23 -17.11
C CYS A 162 -25.70 13.55 -17.63
N GLY A 163 -26.68 13.26 -16.76
CA GLY A 163 -27.92 12.58 -17.16
C GLY A 163 -27.78 11.08 -17.48
N TYR A 164 -26.56 10.53 -17.49
CA TYR A 164 -26.32 9.11 -17.78
C TYR A 164 -27.06 8.19 -16.80
N ILE A 165 -27.74 7.18 -17.33
CA ILE A 165 -28.49 6.17 -16.58
C ILE A 165 -27.52 5.03 -16.20
N ASN A 166 -27.28 4.84 -14.91
CA ASN A 166 -26.33 3.85 -14.41
C ASN A 166 -27.10 2.58 -14.05
N GLY A 167 -27.05 1.54 -14.89
CA GLY A 167 -27.68 0.26 -14.57
C GLY A 167 -27.17 -0.37 -13.26
N LEU A 168 -27.93 -1.32 -12.72
CA LEU A 168 -27.50 -2.15 -11.60
C LEU A 168 -26.25 -2.93 -12.01
N THR A 169 -25.13 -2.66 -11.35
CA THR A 169 -23.89 -3.40 -11.54
C THR A 169 -24.03 -4.75 -10.84
N PHE A 170 -24.53 -5.75 -11.57
CA PHE A 170 -24.35 -7.16 -11.23
C PHE A 170 -23.01 -7.57 -11.80
N ILE A 171 -22.03 -7.83 -10.92
CA ILE A 171 -20.83 -8.56 -11.31
C ILE A 171 -21.14 -9.99 -10.90
N SER A 172 -21.49 -10.81 -11.90
CA SER A 172 -21.61 -12.27 -11.78
C SER A 172 -20.25 -12.89 -11.56
#